data_AF-A0A923VND4-F1
#
_entry.id   AF-A0A923VND4-F1
#
_cell.length_a   1.000
_cell.length_b   1.000
_cell.length_c   1.000
_cell.angle_alpha   90.00
_cell.angle_beta   90.00
_cell.angle_gamma   90.00
#
_symmetry.space_group_name_H-M   'P 1'
#
loop_
_entity.id
_entity.type
_entity.pdbx_description
1 polymer ?
#
loop_
_entity_poly.entity_id
_entity_poly.type
_entity_poly.pdbx_seq_one_letter_code
_entity_poly.pdbx_strand_id
1 'polypeptide(L)'
;NDMSRVAQPFSVRVPRLFHTQALPSVWQMTSDVTATTRPGCTLADVFAALFPCGSVTGAPKVQAMRIIKALEPAPRGVYCGAVGLVRPVAGGGLHATFNVPIRTVTSRQRLLRCSTGSGITADATADGEWREWQHKRAFVERASQPFELLETLALVNGQHRHASLHLARMASAAAHFGFANAGAAALLLTDLATCHPQGAWRVRLLLDVRGQARAEAFVLPESPAQVKLQLANRPLAEAYSEFTRYKTTRRAHYDAFTPTEPSVFDTVLWNEQGEITECTRGNVAMLTEGRWVTPPLVCGLLGGVARSLALQSGQLVEAVVRVDELDRVQGWAFLNSLRGWIGAGRV
;
A
#
# COMPACT_ATOMS: atom_id res chain seq x y z
N ASN A 1 18.24 -31.62 2.14
CA ASN A 1 17.78 -32.53 3.21
C ASN A 1 16.43 -33.15 2.89
N ASP A 2 15.33 -32.40 2.90
CA ASP A 2 13.99 -32.97 2.68
C ASP A 2 13.84 -33.63 1.29
N MET A 3 14.22 -32.94 0.20
CA MET A 3 14.18 -33.51 -1.16
C MET A 3 15.10 -34.73 -1.33
N SER A 4 16.23 -34.77 -0.63
CA SER A 4 17.18 -35.90 -0.68
C SER A 4 16.54 -37.22 -0.25
N ARG A 5 15.48 -37.17 0.57
CA ARG A 5 14.74 -38.36 1.02
C ARG A 5 14.00 -39.08 -0.10
N VAL A 6 13.67 -38.41 -1.21
CA VAL A 6 12.94 -38.97 -2.37
C VAL A 6 13.71 -38.87 -3.69
N ALA A 7 14.82 -38.14 -3.69
CA ALA A 7 15.68 -37.95 -4.85
C ALA A 7 16.62 -39.15 -5.09
N GLN A 8 17.04 -39.31 -6.34
CA GLN A 8 18.21 -40.08 -6.72
C GLN A 8 19.50 -39.45 -6.14
N PRO A 9 20.55 -40.24 -5.86
CA PRO A 9 21.85 -39.70 -5.46
C PRO A 9 22.36 -38.66 -6.46
N PHE A 10 22.95 -37.58 -5.94
CA PHE A 10 23.55 -36.48 -6.72
C PHE A 10 22.62 -35.71 -7.68
N SER A 11 21.29 -35.92 -7.62
CA SER A 11 20.34 -35.23 -8.51
C SER A 11 19.81 -33.91 -7.95
N VAL A 12 19.96 -33.66 -6.64
CA VAL A 12 19.49 -32.42 -6.00
C VAL A 12 20.36 -31.24 -6.43
N ARG A 13 19.73 -30.21 -6.98
CA ARG A 13 20.38 -28.98 -7.46
C ARG A 13 19.64 -27.76 -6.94
N VAL A 14 20.36 -26.65 -6.82
CA VAL A 14 19.80 -25.34 -6.45
C VAL A 14 20.11 -24.35 -7.58
N PRO A 15 19.35 -24.39 -8.69
CA PRO A 15 19.62 -23.53 -9.85
C PRO A 15 19.52 -22.03 -9.55
N ARG A 16 18.72 -21.63 -8.54
CA ARG A 16 18.59 -20.25 -8.11
C ARG A 16 18.57 -20.20 -6.59
N LEU A 17 19.52 -19.49 -6.00
CA LEU A 17 19.63 -19.34 -4.56
C LEU A 17 19.41 -17.86 -4.18
N PHE A 18 18.60 -17.64 -3.14
CA PHE A 18 18.36 -16.34 -2.48
C PHE A 18 18.02 -15.17 -3.42
N HIS A 19 17.15 -15.41 -4.40
CA HIS A 19 16.67 -14.35 -5.27
C HIS A 19 15.46 -13.64 -4.63
N THR A 20 15.42 -12.31 -4.71
CA THR A 20 14.30 -11.52 -4.22
C THR A 20 13.25 -11.30 -5.31
N GLN A 21 12.02 -11.74 -5.05
CA GLN A 21 10.88 -11.53 -5.93
C GLN A 21 9.92 -10.49 -5.35
N ALA A 22 9.52 -9.52 -6.16
CA ALA A 22 8.44 -8.60 -5.80
C ALA A 22 7.09 -9.34 -5.84
N LEU A 23 6.35 -9.29 -4.74
CA LEU A 23 4.94 -9.65 -4.66
C LEU A 23 4.12 -8.38 -4.37
N PRO A 24 2.79 -8.36 -4.59
CA PRO A 24 2.00 -7.13 -4.54
C PRO A 24 2.13 -6.29 -3.26
N SER A 25 2.43 -6.91 -2.12
CA SER A 25 2.57 -6.20 -0.84
C SER A 25 3.93 -6.36 -0.15
N VAL A 26 4.81 -7.25 -0.62
CA VAL A 26 6.10 -7.54 0.03
C VAL A 26 7.12 -8.04 -0.99
N TRP A 27 8.40 -7.85 -0.70
CA TRP A 27 9.46 -8.62 -1.34
C TRP A 27 9.64 -9.95 -0.63
N GLN A 28 9.78 -11.02 -1.40
CA GLN A 28 9.97 -12.37 -0.90
C GLN A 28 11.29 -12.92 -1.43
N MET A 29 12.18 -13.32 -0.52
CA MET A 29 13.34 -14.12 -0.91
C MET A 29 12.90 -15.55 -1.20
N THR A 30 13.32 -16.08 -2.35
CA THR A 30 12.99 -17.41 -2.85
C THR A 30 14.25 -18.15 -3.31
N SER A 31 14.16 -19.48 -3.39
CA SER A 31 15.20 -20.34 -3.95
C SER A 31 14.55 -21.51 -4.66
N ASP A 32 15.09 -21.86 -5.81
CA ASP A 32 14.61 -22.95 -6.64
C ASP A 32 15.46 -24.17 -6.33
N VAL A 33 14.82 -25.26 -5.90
CA VAL A 33 15.48 -26.55 -5.65
C VAL A 33 14.84 -27.59 -6.55
N THR A 34 15.66 -28.33 -7.30
CA THR A 34 15.21 -29.34 -8.25
C THR A 34 15.87 -30.69 -7.94
N ALA A 35 15.19 -31.79 -8.26
CA ALA A 35 15.77 -33.13 -8.16
C ALA A 35 15.02 -34.13 -9.03
N THR A 36 15.71 -35.21 -9.40
CA THR A 36 15.09 -36.38 -10.03
C THR A 36 14.67 -37.36 -8.94
N THR A 37 13.40 -37.74 -8.91
CA THR A 37 12.85 -38.71 -7.97
C THR A 37 13.37 -40.13 -8.25
N ARG A 38 13.42 -40.97 -7.23
CA ARG A 38 13.73 -42.40 -7.41
C ARG A 38 12.63 -43.12 -8.19
N PRO A 39 12.95 -44.21 -8.92
CA PRO A 39 11.94 -45.05 -9.55
C PRO A 39 10.88 -45.52 -8.53
N GLY A 40 9.61 -45.53 -8.95
CA GLY A 40 8.49 -45.94 -8.09
C GLY A 40 8.06 -44.91 -7.04
N CYS A 41 8.68 -43.73 -6.98
CA CYS A 41 8.28 -42.67 -6.06
C CYS A 41 6.85 -42.21 -6.35
N THR A 42 6.00 -42.29 -5.32
CA THR A 42 4.60 -41.87 -5.41
C THR A 42 4.45 -40.41 -4.98
N LEU A 43 3.30 -39.81 -5.30
CA LEU A 43 2.97 -38.48 -4.80
C LEU A 43 2.90 -38.44 -3.25
N ALA A 44 2.47 -39.53 -2.61
CA ALA A 44 2.43 -39.63 -1.15
C ALA A 44 3.85 -39.58 -0.53
N ASP A 45 4.83 -40.22 -1.17
CA ASP A 45 6.22 -40.17 -0.72
C ASP A 45 6.78 -38.76 -0.79
N VAL A 46 6.44 -38.01 -1.85
CA VAL A 46 6.82 -36.60 -2.00
C VAL A 46 6.24 -35.76 -0.88
N PHE A 47 4.95 -35.92 -0.55
CA PHE A 47 4.34 -35.20 0.57
C PHE A 47 4.97 -35.55 1.91
N ALA A 48 5.22 -36.84 2.19
CA ALA A 48 5.84 -37.30 3.43
C ALA A 48 7.29 -36.79 3.61
N ALA A 49 7.98 -36.53 2.49
CA ALA A 49 9.32 -35.95 2.50
C ALA A 49 9.31 -34.44 2.69
N LEU A 50 8.45 -33.73 1.95
CA LEU A 50 8.48 -32.27 1.82
C LEU A 50 7.60 -31.52 2.81
N PHE A 51 6.59 -32.17 3.40
CA PHE A 51 5.67 -31.53 4.34
C PHE A 51 5.85 -32.00 5.79
N PRO A 52 5.67 -31.12 6.79
CA PRO A 52 5.52 -29.67 6.66
C PRO A 52 6.77 -29.01 6.05
N CYS A 53 6.58 -27.98 5.22
CA CYS A 53 7.67 -27.42 4.43
C CYS A 53 8.73 -26.71 5.30
N GLY A 54 9.99 -26.80 4.87
CA GLY A 54 11.12 -26.22 5.59
C GLY A 54 10.97 -24.71 5.86
N SER A 55 10.41 -23.98 4.89
CA SER A 55 10.16 -22.53 5.00
C SER A 55 9.11 -22.13 6.03
N VAL A 56 8.29 -23.07 6.51
CA VAL A 56 7.30 -22.85 7.57
C VAL A 56 7.81 -23.32 8.92
N THR A 57 8.52 -24.44 8.92
CA THR A 57 8.92 -25.10 10.17
C THR A 57 10.17 -24.48 10.78
N GLY A 58 11.07 -23.90 9.97
CA GLY A 58 12.36 -23.42 10.44
C GLY A 58 13.39 -24.54 10.64
N ALA A 59 14.56 -24.17 11.16
CA ALA A 59 15.67 -25.09 11.39
C ALA A 59 16.25 -24.89 12.81
N PRO A 60 16.57 -25.98 13.55
CA PRO A 60 16.34 -27.39 13.23
C PRO A 60 14.87 -27.82 13.27
N LYS A 61 14.39 -28.48 12.21
CA LYS A 61 12.96 -28.79 11.97
C LYS A 61 12.24 -29.49 13.13
N VAL A 62 12.87 -30.51 13.73
CA VAL A 62 12.25 -31.28 14.83
C VAL A 62 12.01 -30.42 16.06
N GLN A 63 13.00 -29.60 16.44
CA GLN A 63 12.89 -28.75 17.61
C GLN A 63 11.89 -27.62 17.38
N ALA A 64 11.93 -26.99 16.21
CA ALA A 64 10.99 -25.93 15.87
C ALA A 64 9.54 -26.45 15.82
N MET A 65 9.30 -27.65 15.29
CA MET A 65 7.98 -28.29 15.33
C MET A 65 7.48 -28.61 16.74
N ARG A 66 8.37 -28.98 17.68
CA ARG A 66 8.00 -29.16 19.10
C ARG A 66 7.54 -27.84 19.73
N ILE A 67 8.27 -26.75 19.47
CA ILE A 67 7.93 -25.41 19.95
C ILE A 67 6.60 -24.95 19.36
N ILE A 68 6.41 -25.07 18.05
CA ILE A 68 5.14 -24.73 17.38
C ILE A 68 3.98 -25.49 18.01
N LYS A 69 4.12 -26.81 18.23
CA LYS A 69 3.09 -27.63 18.86
C LYS A 69 2.79 -27.23 20.31
N ALA A 70 3.80 -26.75 21.05
CA ALA A 70 3.63 -26.29 22.43
C ALA A 70 2.95 -24.90 22.51
N LEU A 71 3.21 -24.03 21.53
CA LEU A 71 2.68 -22.66 21.50
C LEU A 71 1.30 -22.54 20.85
N GLU A 72 0.99 -23.39 19.86
CA GLU A 72 -0.25 -23.26 19.10
C GLU A 72 -1.39 -24.09 19.70
N PRO A 73 -2.56 -23.46 19.96
CA PRO A 73 -3.68 -24.14 20.62
C PRO A 73 -4.41 -25.13 19.70
N ALA A 74 -4.16 -25.09 18.39
CA ALA A 74 -4.82 -25.94 17.40
C ALA A 74 -3.96 -26.10 16.13
N PRO A 75 -4.22 -27.15 15.32
CA PRO A 75 -3.58 -27.29 14.01
C PRO A 75 -3.90 -26.12 13.07
N ARG A 76 -2.92 -25.74 12.25
CA ARG A 76 -3.03 -24.64 11.26
C ARG A 76 -4.01 -24.90 10.10
N GLY A 77 -4.40 -26.16 9.88
CA GLY A 77 -5.34 -26.55 8.84
C GLY A 77 -4.79 -26.32 7.44
N VAL A 78 -5.54 -25.63 6.57
CA VAL A 78 -5.08 -25.30 5.22
C VAL A 78 -3.84 -24.39 5.28
N TYR A 79 -3.80 -23.42 6.21
CA TYR A 79 -2.64 -22.53 6.38
C TYR A 79 -1.37 -23.35 6.65
N CYS A 80 -0.31 -23.07 5.90
CA CYS A 80 0.94 -23.85 5.90
C CYS A 80 0.82 -25.32 5.46
N GLY A 81 -0.33 -25.75 4.96
CA GLY A 81 -0.55 -27.04 4.33
C GLY A 81 -0.17 -27.02 2.85
N ALA A 82 -0.96 -27.70 2.01
CA ALA A 82 -0.77 -27.71 0.57
C ALA A 82 -2.09 -27.47 -0.16
N VAL A 83 -2.06 -26.63 -1.18
CA VAL A 83 -3.15 -26.47 -2.17
C VAL A 83 -2.51 -26.68 -3.54
N GLY A 84 -3.22 -27.29 -4.48
CA GLY A 84 -2.61 -27.53 -5.78
C GLY A 84 -3.49 -28.32 -6.73
N LEU A 85 -2.87 -28.67 -7.85
CA LEU A 85 -3.52 -29.30 -8.98
C LEU A 85 -2.69 -30.48 -9.46
N VAL A 86 -3.35 -31.62 -9.62
CA VAL A 86 -2.76 -32.86 -10.14
C VAL A 86 -3.45 -33.15 -11.46
N ARG A 87 -2.66 -33.45 -12.50
CA ARG A 87 -3.15 -33.77 -13.85
C ARG A 87 -2.45 -35.03 -14.36
N PRO A 88 -3.15 -35.92 -15.07
CA PRO A 88 -2.48 -37.00 -15.78
C PRO A 88 -1.61 -36.45 -16.92
N VAL A 89 -0.55 -37.16 -17.26
CA VAL A 89 0.32 -36.86 -18.40
C VAL A 89 0.07 -37.90 -19.49
N ALA A 90 0.05 -37.46 -20.76
CA ALA A 90 -0.07 -38.38 -21.90
C ALA A 90 1.11 -39.35 -21.91
N GLY A 91 0.84 -40.66 -22.04
CA GLY A 91 1.86 -41.70 -21.92
C GLY A 91 2.09 -42.22 -20.49
N GLY A 92 1.30 -41.75 -19.51
CA GLY A 92 1.34 -42.22 -18.12
C GLY A 92 2.03 -41.24 -17.16
N GLY A 93 1.77 -41.42 -15.87
CA GLY A 93 2.29 -40.54 -14.81
C GLY A 93 1.42 -39.33 -14.51
N LEU A 94 1.96 -38.42 -13.68
CA LEU A 94 1.24 -37.26 -13.14
C LEU A 94 2.12 -36.01 -13.23
N HIS A 95 1.51 -34.88 -13.60
CA HIS A 95 2.08 -33.55 -13.40
C HIS A 95 1.31 -32.87 -12.28
N ALA A 96 2.02 -32.49 -11.21
CA ALA A 96 1.40 -31.90 -10.03
C ALA A 96 2.10 -30.60 -9.64
N THR A 97 1.31 -29.58 -9.35
CA THR A 97 1.80 -28.27 -8.89
C THR A 97 1.09 -27.92 -7.60
N PHE A 98 1.85 -27.65 -6.54
CA PHE A 98 1.32 -27.26 -5.24
C PHE A 98 1.94 -25.95 -4.77
N ASN A 99 1.17 -25.18 -4.01
CA ASN A 99 1.63 -24.05 -3.25
C ASN A 99 1.38 -24.28 -1.75
N VAL A 100 2.18 -23.58 -0.93
CA VAL A 100 1.96 -23.49 0.51
C VAL A 100 1.13 -22.23 0.77
N PRO A 101 -0.13 -22.36 1.21
CA PRO A 101 -0.98 -21.21 1.49
C PRO A 101 -0.49 -20.50 2.77
N ILE A 102 0.24 -19.41 2.58
CA ILE A 102 0.80 -18.57 3.65
C ILE A 102 0.19 -17.17 3.71
N ARG A 103 -0.68 -16.83 2.75
CA ARG A 103 -1.44 -15.57 2.63
C ARG A 103 -2.80 -15.88 2.02
N THR A 104 -3.63 -16.59 2.77
CA THR A 104 -4.88 -17.16 2.27
C THR A 104 -5.98 -16.93 3.29
N VAL A 105 -7.15 -16.49 2.80
CA VAL A 105 -8.37 -16.41 3.60
C VAL A 105 -9.16 -17.69 3.38
N THR A 106 -9.52 -18.35 4.47
CA THR A 106 -10.45 -19.47 4.44
C THR A 106 -11.82 -18.99 4.91
N SER A 107 -12.88 -19.50 4.27
CA SER A 107 -14.25 -19.23 4.67
C SER A 107 -14.89 -20.51 5.17
N ARG A 108 -15.49 -20.46 6.36
CA ARG A 108 -16.37 -21.51 6.86
C ARG A 108 -17.66 -20.86 7.32
N GLN A 109 -18.75 -21.15 6.60
CA GLN A 109 -20.04 -20.46 6.77
C GLN A 109 -19.89 -18.94 6.57
N ARG A 110 -20.05 -18.15 7.64
CA ARG A 110 -19.88 -16.67 7.62
C ARG A 110 -18.61 -16.20 8.33
N LEU A 111 -17.76 -17.13 8.80
CA LEU A 111 -16.49 -16.78 9.44
C LEU A 111 -15.36 -16.84 8.42
N LEU A 112 -14.72 -15.69 8.19
CA LEU A 112 -13.47 -15.58 7.44
C LEU A 112 -12.29 -15.70 8.39
N ARG A 113 -11.30 -16.51 8.04
CA ARG A 113 -10.04 -16.65 8.79
C ARG A 113 -8.87 -16.38 7.86
N CYS A 114 -8.11 -15.33 8.17
CA CYS A 114 -6.82 -15.04 7.56
C CYS A 114 -5.71 -15.34 8.56
N SER A 115 -4.94 -16.38 8.31
CA SER A 115 -3.72 -16.65 9.08
C SER A 115 -2.55 -15.91 8.44
N THR A 116 -1.69 -15.33 9.27
CA THR A 116 -0.45 -14.66 8.86
C THR A 116 0.67 -15.05 9.80
N GLY A 117 1.91 -14.90 9.33
CA GLY A 117 3.09 -15.23 10.11
C GLY A 117 4.36 -14.97 9.30
N SER A 118 5.49 -15.18 9.93
CA SER A 118 6.83 -14.88 9.43
C SER A 118 7.83 -15.91 9.92
N GLY A 119 9.01 -15.91 9.29
CA GLY A 119 10.13 -16.72 9.77
C GLY A 119 10.87 -15.95 10.84
N ILE A 120 10.64 -16.28 12.11
CA ILE A 120 11.36 -15.65 13.22
C ILE A 120 12.83 -16.08 13.17
N THR A 121 13.72 -15.10 13.01
CA THR A 121 15.18 -15.27 13.04
C THR A 121 15.78 -14.66 14.30
N ALA A 122 17.09 -14.79 14.48
CA ALA A 122 17.80 -14.19 15.62
C ALA A 122 17.73 -12.66 15.62
N ASP A 123 17.61 -12.03 14.44
CA ASP A 123 17.56 -10.58 14.28
C ASP A 123 16.12 -10.03 14.27
N ALA A 124 15.12 -10.90 14.46
CA ALA A 124 13.72 -10.52 14.50
C ALA A 124 13.44 -9.60 15.70
N THR A 125 12.74 -8.50 15.44
CA THR A 125 12.25 -7.59 16.48
C THR A 125 10.73 -7.61 16.50
N ALA A 126 10.09 -7.46 17.66
CA ALA A 126 8.63 -7.50 17.76
C ALA A 126 7.96 -6.49 16.82
N ASP A 127 8.48 -5.26 16.75
CA ASP A 127 7.97 -4.21 15.86
C ASP A 127 8.24 -4.50 14.38
N GLY A 128 9.38 -5.12 14.06
CA GLY A 128 9.68 -5.58 12.71
C GLY A 128 8.68 -6.64 12.23
N GLU A 129 8.43 -7.65 13.07
CA GLU A 129 7.50 -8.74 12.77
C GLU A 129 6.06 -8.25 12.66
N TRP A 130 5.64 -7.37 13.55
CA TRP A 130 4.32 -6.75 13.50
C TRP A 130 4.10 -6.00 12.18
N ARG A 131 5.08 -5.18 11.75
CA ARG A 131 5.04 -4.49 10.46
C ARG A 131 5.02 -5.46 9.28
N GLU A 132 5.82 -6.52 9.33
CA GLU A 132 5.80 -7.56 8.29
C GLU A 132 4.42 -8.23 8.17
N TRP A 133 3.77 -8.54 9.29
CA TRP A 133 2.43 -9.14 9.30
C TRP A 133 1.39 -8.19 8.73
N GLN A 134 1.49 -6.89 9.02
CA GLN A 134 0.64 -5.86 8.43
C GLN A 134 0.79 -5.82 6.90
N HIS A 135 2.02 -5.82 6.38
CA HIS A 135 2.26 -5.86 4.93
C HIS A 135 1.74 -7.16 4.28
N LYS A 136 1.91 -8.31 4.94
CA LYS A 136 1.42 -9.60 4.44
C LYS A 136 -0.10 -9.71 4.42
N ARG A 137 -0.81 -9.01 5.32
CA ARG A 137 -2.28 -8.97 5.38
C ARG A 137 -2.91 -7.82 4.60
N ALA A 138 -2.12 -6.94 3.98
CA ALA A 138 -2.61 -5.75 3.26
C ALA A 138 -3.70 -6.09 2.23
N PHE A 139 -3.65 -7.26 1.59
CA PHE A 139 -4.68 -7.69 0.64
C PHE A 139 -6.08 -7.90 1.29
N VAL A 140 -6.12 -8.30 2.57
CA VAL A 140 -7.38 -8.42 3.33
C VAL A 140 -7.90 -7.04 3.68
N GLU A 141 -7.02 -6.16 4.15
CA GLU A 141 -7.37 -4.77 4.44
C GLU A 141 -7.92 -4.10 3.19
N ARG A 142 -7.28 -4.29 2.03
CA ARG A 142 -7.74 -3.78 0.74
C ARG A 142 -9.15 -4.28 0.38
N ALA A 143 -9.42 -5.57 0.60
CA ALA A 143 -10.70 -6.18 0.28
C ALA A 143 -11.81 -5.91 1.33
N SER A 144 -11.46 -5.38 2.51
CA SER A 144 -12.41 -5.16 3.60
C SER A 144 -13.49 -4.11 3.31
N GLN A 145 -13.24 -3.22 2.37
CA GLN A 145 -14.16 -2.14 2.00
C GLN A 145 -13.99 -1.76 0.53
N PRO A 146 -15.09 -1.58 -0.24
CA PRO A 146 -15.01 -1.07 -1.60
C PRO A 146 -14.50 0.39 -1.60
N PHE A 147 -13.72 0.74 -2.61
CA PHE A 147 -13.22 2.09 -2.83
C PHE A 147 -12.97 2.34 -4.31
N GLU A 148 -12.73 3.60 -4.62
CA GLU A 148 -12.46 4.08 -5.97
C GLU A 148 -11.25 5.00 -5.93
N LEU A 149 -10.55 5.11 -7.06
CA LEU A 149 -9.50 6.11 -7.20
C LEU A 149 -10.15 7.48 -7.34
N LEU A 150 -9.54 8.47 -6.70
CA LEU A 150 -10.08 9.82 -6.63
C LEU A 150 -9.04 10.81 -7.13
N GLU A 151 -9.45 11.68 -8.04
CA GLU A 151 -8.74 12.89 -8.38
C GLU A 151 -9.59 14.13 -8.15
N THR A 152 -8.93 15.23 -7.79
CA THR A 152 -9.59 16.53 -7.61
C THR A 152 -8.75 17.60 -8.27
N LEU A 153 -9.31 18.22 -9.31
CA LEU A 153 -8.64 19.19 -10.17
C LEU A 153 -9.40 20.51 -10.16
N ALA A 154 -8.70 21.61 -10.46
CA ALA A 154 -9.33 22.87 -10.80
C ALA A 154 -9.58 22.91 -12.31
N LEU A 155 -10.76 23.34 -12.72
CA LEU A 155 -11.10 23.70 -14.10
C LEU A 155 -11.41 25.20 -14.11
N VAL A 156 -10.59 25.98 -14.81
CA VAL A 156 -10.71 27.44 -14.87
C VAL A 156 -10.81 27.85 -16.33
N ASN A 157 -11.90 28.50 -16.71
CA ASN A 157 -12.14 28.99 -18.08
C ASN A 157 -11.87 27.92 -19.15
N GLY A 158 -12.47 26.73 -19.01
CA GLY A 158 -12.29 25.62 -19.93
C GLY A 158 -10.94 24.90 -19.85
N GLN A 159 -10.04 25.26 -18.92
CA GLN A 159 -8.72 24.63 -18.78
C GLN A 159 -8.55 23.90 -17.44
N HIS A 160 -8.29 22.59 -17.52
CA HIS A 160 -7.95 21.78 -16.33
C HIS A 160 -6.52 22.05 -15.89
N ARG A 161 -6.36 22.43 -14.64
CA ARG A 161 -5.05 22.60 -14.01
C ARG A 161 -4.38 21.24 -13.81
N HIS A 162 -3.17 21.09 -14.39
CA HIS A 162 -2.30 19.93 -14.23
C HIS A 162 -2.94 18.57 -14.62
N ALA A 163 -3.86 18.55 -15.58
CA ALA A 163 -4.63 17.36 -15.95
C ALA A 163 -3.76 16.11 -16.22
N SER A 164 -2.66 16.26 -16.95
CA SER A 164 -1.73 15.18 -17.25
C SER A 164 -1.12 14.54 -15.99
N LEU A 165 -0.76 15.35 -14.99
CA LEU A 165 -0.19 14.87 -13.73
C LEU A 165 -1.22 14.13 -12.87
N HIS A 166 -2.46 14.61 -12.87
CA HIS A 166 -3.56 13.94 -12.20
C HIS A 166 -3.90 12.60 -12.85
N LEU A 167 -3.97 12.54 -14.18
CA LEU A 167 -4.20 11.29 -14.92
C LEU A 167 -3.04 10.30 -14.73
N ALA A 168 -1.79 10.77 -14.73
CA ALA A 168 -0.63 9.94 -14.46
C ALA A 168 -0.66 9.34 -13.03
N ARG A 169 -1.04 10.14 -12.03
CA ARG A 169 -1.19 9.66 -10.64
C ARG A 169 -2.32 8.65 -10.53
N MET A 170 -3.47 8.89 -11.15
CA MET A 170 -4.58 7.94 -11.20
C MET A 170 -4.16 6.63 -11.88
N ALA A 171 -3.42 6.70 -13.00
CA ALA A 171 -2.91 5.50 -13.69
C ALA A 171 -1.92 4.70 -12.82
N SER A 172 -1.03 5.38 -12.10
CA SER A 172 -0.12 4.73 -11.14
C SER A 172 -0.89 4.03 -10.01
N ALA A 173 -1.93 4.68 -9.48
CA ALA A 173 -2.81 4.07 -8.48
C ALA A 173 -3.58 2.87 -9.06
N ALA A 174 -4.09 2.96 -10.29
CA ALA A 174 -4.78 1.86 -10.96
C ALA A 174 -3.87 0.64 -11.13
N ALA A 175 -2.61 0.85 -11.54
CA ALA A 175 -1.62 -0.21 -11.64
C ALA A 175 -1.32 -0.87 -10.28
N HIS A 176 -1.20 -0.08 -9.21
CA HIS A 176 -0.96 -0.59 -7.85
C HIS A 176 -2.11 -1.44 -7.31
N PHE A 177 -3.35 -0.98 -7.53
CA PHE A 177 -4.55 -1.67 -7.03
C PHE A 177 -5.08 -2.76 -7.98
N GLY A 178 -4.56 -2.85 -9.21
CA GLY A 178 -5.03 -3.79 -10.23
C GLY A 178 -6.38 -3.41 -10.84
N PHE A 179 -6.68 -2.11 -10.93
CA PHE A 179 -7.88 -1.60 -11.60
C PHE A 179 -7.70 -1.66 -13.12
N ALA A 180 -8.78 -1.87 -13.87
CA ALA A 180 -8.71 -1.88 -15.33
C ALA A 180 -8.33 -0.50 -15.92
N ASN A 181 -7.72 -0.50 -17.10
CA ASN A 181 -7.05 0.66 -17.69
C ASN A 181 -7.98 1.88 -17.91
N ALA A 182 -7.51 3.06 -17.50
CA ALA A 182 -8.27 4.29 -17.31
C ALA A 182 -8.41 5.19 -18.56
N GLY A 183 -8.49 4.62 -19.76
CA GLY A 183 -8.54 5.41 -21.01
C GLY A 183 -9.70 6.42 -21.08
N ALA A 184 -10.84 6.09 -20.47
CA ALA A 184 -12.04 6.94 -20.47
C ALA A 184 -11.91 8.22 -19.62
N ALA A 185 -11.01 8.25 -18.63
CA ALA A 185 -10.89 9.37 -17.70
C ALA A 185 -10.46 10.68 -18.39
N ALA A 186 -9.57 10.58 -19.39
CA ALA A 186 -9.11 11.74 -20.14
C ALA A 186 -10.22 12.37 -21.00
N LEU A 187 -11.05 11.54 -21.63
CA LEU A 187 -12.18 12.00 -22.44
C LEU A 187 -13.20 12.77 -21.60
N LEU A 188 -13.54 12.25 -20.42
CA LEU A 188 -14.46 12.93 -19.50
C LEU A 188 -13.96 14.31 -19.04
N LEU A 189 -12.64 14.48 -18.87
CA LEU A 189 -12.08 15.79 -18.56
C LEU A 189 -12.26 16.74 -19.76
N THR A 190 -11.98 16.29 -20.98
CA THR A 190 -12.21 17.09 -22.20
C THR A 190 -13.67 17.52 -22.35
N ASP A 191 -14.62 16.61 -22.09
CA ASP A 191 -16.05 16.91 -22.17
C ASP A 191 -16.45 17.96 -21.12
N LEU A 192 -16.00 17.80 -19.86
CA LEU A 192 -16.25 18.78 -18.80
C LEU A 192 -15.67 20.17 -19.11
N ALA A 193 -14.47 20.22 -19.70
CA ALA A 193 -13.88 21.48 -20.13
C ALA A 193 -14.75 22.21 -21.16
N THR A 194 -15.37 21.47 -22.07
CA THR A 194 -16.28 21.99 -23.09
C THR A 194 -17.60 22.46 -22.49
N CYS A 195 -18.16 21.72 -21.51
CA CYS A 195 -19.38 22.11 -20.82
C CYS A 195 -19.21 23.34 -19.90
N HIS A 196 -17.99 23.61 -19.45
CA HIS A 196 -17.68 24.70 -18.51
C HIS A 196 -16.60 25.64 -19.07
N PRO A 197 -16.89 26.40 -20.15
CA PRO A 197 -15.91 27.25 -20.81
C PRO A 197 -15.50 28.49 -20.01
N GLN A 198 -16.27 28.86 -18.98
CA GLN A 198 -16.03 30.04 -18.15
C GLN A 198 -16.21 29.70 -16.65
N GLY A 199 -15.57 30.51 -15.81
CA GLY A 199 -15.65 30.39 -14.35
C GLY A 199 -14.64 29.40 -13.77
N ALA A 200 -14.73 29.18 -12.47
CA ALA A 200 -13.86 28.30 -11.72
C ALA A 200 -14.65 27.13 -11.11
N TRP A 201 -14.17 25.92 -11.37
CA TRP A 201 -14.85 24.68 -11.00
C TRP A 201 -13.89 23.72 -10.31
N ARG A 202 -14.37 23.06 -9.25
CA ARG A 202 -13.73 21.91 -8.62
C ARG A 202 -14.24 20.66 -9.33
N VAL A 203 -13.37 20.01 -10.07
CA VAL A 203 -13.67 18.75 -10.75
C VAL A 203 -13.31 17.58 -9.85
N ARG A 204 -14.26 16.68 -9.65
CA ARG A 204 -14.11 15.43 -8.92
C ARG A 204 -14.14 14.30 -9.93
N LEU A 205 -13.00 13.64 -10.14
CA LEU A 205 -12.84 12.52 -11.07
C LEU A 205 -12.67 11.21 -10.27
N LEU A 206 -13.34 10.15 -10.73
CA LEU A 206 -13.41 8.86 -10.08
C LEU A 206 -13.13 7.75 -11.06
N LEU A 207 -12.49 6.67 -10.58
CA LEU A 207 -12.30 5.43 -11.33
C LEU A 207 -12.60 4.24 -10.41
N ASP A 208 -13.49 3.36 -10.87
CA ASP A 208 -13.81 2.12 -10.16
C ASP A 208 -12.87 0.95 -10.54
N VAL A 209 -13.02 -0.17 -9.84
CA VAL A 209 -12.19 -1.38 -10.06
C VAL A 209 -12.33 -1.96 -11.48
N ARG A 210 -13.44 -1.69 -12.17
CA ARG A 210 -13.74 -2.15 -13.54
C ARG A 210 -13.23 -1.18 -14.61
N GLY A 211 -12.59 -0.08 -14.22
CA GLY A 211 -12.10 0.96 -15.13
C GLY A 211 -13.18 1.93 -15.60
N GLN A 212 -14.36 1.93 -14.96
CA GLN A 212 -15.41 2.90 -15.26
C GLN A 212 -15.08 4.22 -14.58
N ALA A 213 -14.97 5.27 -15.39
CA ALA A 213 -14.67 6.61 -14.92
C ALA A 213 -15.94 7.46 -14.81
N ARG A 214 -16.00 8.36 -13.83
CA ARG A 214 -17.02 9.42 -13.74
C ARG A 214 -16.41 10.72 -13.26
N ALA A 215 -16.92 11.83 -13.77
CA ALA A 215 -16.41 13.15 -13.44
C ALA A 215 -17.57 14.13 -13.20
N GLU A 216 -17.46 14.93 -12.15
CA GLU A 216 -18.46 15.93 -11.77
C GLU A 216 -17.77 17.28 -11.51
N ALA A 217 -18.39 18.38 -11.91
CA ALA A 217 -17.91 19.73 -11.67
C ALA A 217 -18.79 20.44 -10.64
N PHE A 218 -18.15 21.07 -9.65
CA PHE A 218 -18.80 21.88 -8.63
C PHE A 218 -18.23 23.29 -8.68
N VAL A 219 -19.01 24.32 -8.34
CA VAL A 219 -18.48 25.69 -8.23
C VAL A 219 -17.28 25.70 -7.27
N LEU A 220 -16.18 26.32 -7.68
CA LEU A 220 -14.99 26.50 -6.85
C LEU A 220 -15.01 27.92 -6.25
N PRO A 221 -15.25 28.07 -4.94
CA PRO A 221 -15.11 29.36 -4.28
C PRO A 221 -13.66 29.84 -4.35
N GLU A 222 -13.50 31.17 -4.38
CA GLU A 222 -12.21 31.83 -4.32
C GLU A 222 -11.37 31.29 -3.15
N SER A 223 -10.07 31.14 -3.38
CA SER A 223 -9.17 30.69 -2.32
C SER A 223 -8.94 31.82 -1.32
N PRO A 224 -9.01 31.54 -0.01
CA PRO A 224 -8.69 32.55 0.99
C PRO A 224 -7.21 32.94 0.87
N ALA A 225 -6.89 34.20 1.18
CA ALA A 225 -5.51 34.69 1.17
C ALA A 225 -4.64 33.99 2.24
N GLN A 226 -5.25 33.64 3.37
CA GLN A 226 -4.62 32.90 4.45
C GLN A 226 -5.61 31.92 5.08
N VAL A 227 -5.11 30.79 5.59
CA VAL A 227 -5.90 29.77 6.29
C VAL A 227 -5.42 29.55 7.72
N LYS A 228 -6.32 29.09 8.61
CA LYS A 228 -5.95 28.57 9.93
C LYS A 228 -5.79 27.05 9.83
N LEU A 229 -4.63 26.54 10.21
CA LEU A 229 -4.37 25.11 10.35
C LEU A 229 -4.34 24.77 11.84
N GLN A 230 -4.66 23.53 12.19
CA GLN A 230 -4.53 23.01 13.56
C GLN A 230 -3.66 21.75 13.56
N LEU A 231 -2.97 21.45 14.66
CA LEU A 231 -2.26 20.19 14.81
C LEU A 231 -3.22 19.06 15.22
N ALA A 232 -3.02 17.86 14.67
CA ALA A 232 -3.71 16.68 15.13
C ALA A 232 -3.37 16.35 16.60
N ASN A 233 -4.37 16.00 17.40
CA ASN A 233 -4.20 15.66 18.81
C ASN A 233 -3.65 14.24 19.07
N ARG A 234 -3.48 13.43 18.02
CA ARG A 234 -2.98 12.07 18.05
C ARG A 234 -2.32 11.72 16.72
N PRO A 235 -1.42 10.72 16.67
CA PRO A 235 -0.78 10.33 15.42
C PRO A 235 -1.77 9.71 14.43
N LEU A 236 -1.46 9.86 13.14
CA LEU A 236 -2.07 9.14 12.03
C LEU A 236 -1.50 7.72 11.99
N ALA A 237 -2.22 6.77 12.58
CA ALA A 237 -1.84 5.36 12.61
C ALA A 237 -1.67 4.77 11.20
N GLU A 238 -2.47 5.26 10.24
CA GLU A 238 -2.46 4.81 8.85
C GLU A 238 -1.41 5.50 7.97
N ALA A 239 -0.46 6.28 8.51
CA ALA A 239 0.50 7.05 7.71
C ALA A 239 1.21 6.21 6.63
N TYR A 240 1.53 4.95 6.94
CA TYR A 240 2.20 4.01 6.03
C TYR A 240 1.25 3.15 5.19
N SER A 241 -0.05 3.42 5.27
CA SER A 241 -1.07 2.70 4.50
C SER A 241 -1.02 3.05 3.03
N GLU A 242 -1.34 2.08 2.18
CA GLU A 242 -1.57 2.33 0.76
C GLU A 242 -2.69 3.35 0.52
N PHE A 243 -3.64 3.49 1.45
CA PHE A 243 -4.75 4.46 1.35
C PHE A 243 -4.35 5.90 1.70
N THR A 244 -3.16 6.09 2.29
CA THR A 244 -2.52 7.40 2.48
C THR A 244 -1.63 7.71 1.29
N ARG A 245 -0.86 6.72 0.80
CA ARG A 245 0.03 6.87 -0.36
C ARG A 245 -0.73 7.14 -1.66
N TYR A 246 -1.92 6.56 -1.82
CA TYR A 246 -2.75 6.71 -3.02
C TYR A 246 -4.08 7.40 -2.71
N LYS A 247 -4.47 8.31 -3.60
CA LYS A 247 -5.69 9.10 -3.42
C LYS A 247 -6.93 8.25 -3.78
N THR A 248 -7.68 7.86 -2.77
CA THR A 248 -8.90 7.05 -2.93
C THR A 248 -10.11 7.69 -2.25
N THR A 249 -11.29 7.10 -2.45
CA THR A 249 -12.50 7.41 -1.67
C THR A 249 -12.49 6.82 -0.26
N ARG A 250 -11.55 5.92 0.07
CA ARG A 250 -11.41 5.36 1.42
C ARG A 250 -10.63 6.32 2.31
N ARG A 251 -11.35 7.21 2.97
CA ARG A 251 -10.78 8.36 3.67
C ARG A 251 -11.09 8.43 5.16
N ALA A 252 -11.68 7.39 5.74
CA ALA A 252 -12.05 7.35 7.16
C ALA A 252 -10.89 7.75 8.11
N HIS A 253 -9.66 7.36 7.78
CA HIS A 253 -8.45 7.74 8.54
C HIS A 253 -8.17 9.25 8.50
N TYR A 254 -8.47 9.96 7.41
CA TYR A 254 -8.42 11.42 7.34
C TYR A 254 -9.66 12.07 7.95
N ASP A 255 -10.84 11.49 7.71
CA ASP A 255 -12.13 12.06 8.14
C ASP A 255 -12.19 12.13 9.68
N ALA A 256 -11.52 11.21 10.37
CA ALA A 256 -11.34 11.22 11.83
C ALA A 256 -10.53 12.43 12.36
N PHE A 257 -9.87 13.19 11.49
CA PHE A 257 -9.15 14.43 11.82
C PHE A 257 -9.79 15.67 11.18
N THR A 258 -11.01 15.55 10.66
CA THR A 258 -11.75 16.70 10.11
C THR A 258 -11.90 17.77 11.19
N PRO A 259 -11.55 19.05 10.91
CA PRO A 259 -11.75 20.12 11.86
C PRO A 259 -13.23 20.22 12.30
N THR A 260 -13.46 20.36 13.60
CA THR A 260 -14.79 20.59 14.18
C THR A 260 -15.12 22.07 14.29
N GLU A 261 -14.12 22.94 14.40
CA GLU A 261 -14.27 24.39 14.42
C GLU A 261 -14.38 24.96 13.00
N PRO A 262 -15.43 25.74 12.66
CA PRO A 262 -15.55 26.37 11.34
C PRO A 262 -14.40 27.32 10.97
N SER A 263 -13.69 27.86 11.97
CA SER A 263 -12.55 28.74 11.76
C SER A 263 -11.30 28.01 11.27
N VAL A 264 -11.21 26.70 11.50
CA VAL A 264 -10.06 25.89 11.14
C VAL A 264 -10.27 25.33 9.73
N PHE A 265 -9.33 25.62 8.85
CA PHE A 265 -9.38 25.19 7.47
C PHE A 265 -9.00 23.73 7.31
N ASP A 266 -7.92 23.26 7.93
CA ASP A 266 -7.47 21.87 7.82
C ASP A 266 -6.61 21.47 9.03
N THR A 267 -6.40 20.17 9.21
CA THR A 267 -5.60 19.59 10.29
C THR A 267 -4.28 19.07 9.73
N VAL A 268 -3.15 19.51 10.31
CA VAL A 268 -1.81 18.97 10.07
C VAL A 268 -1.64 17.68 10.86
N LEU A 269 -1.24 16.61 10.17
CA LEU A 269 -1.09 15.27 10.69
C LEU A 269 0.38 14.94 10.96
N TRP A 270 0.60 13.96 11.83
CA TRP A 270 1.91 13.43 12.18
C TRP A 270 1.85 11.92 12.41
N ASN A 271 2.93 11.19 12.17
CA ASN A 271 2.99 9.72 12.26
C ASN A 271 3.36 9.23 13.69
N GLU A 272 3.36 7.92 13.92
CA GLU A 272 3.70 7.35 15.25
C GLU A 272 5.13 7.69 15.72
N GLN A 273 6.01 8.08 14.80
CA GLN A 273 7.39 8.50 15.06
C GLN A 273 7.49 9.97 15.46
N GLY A 274 6.40 10.72 15.51
CA GLY A 274 6.40 12.14 15.83
C GLY A 274 6.75 13.06 14.65
N GLU A 275 6.77 12.55 13.43
CA GLU A 275 7.13 13.31 12.22
C GLU A 275 5.87 13.87 11.56
N ILE A 276 5.90 15.13 11.14
CA ILE A 276 4.82 15.74 10.36
C ILE A 276 4.66 15.00 9.03
N THR A 277 3.42 14.77 8.60
CA THR A 277 3.11 14.08 7.33
C THR A 277 2.51 15.04 6.30
N GLU A 278 1.22 15.33 6.41
CA GLU A 278 0.45 16.18 5.51
C GLU A 278 -0.80 16.74 6.20
N CYS A 279 -1.64 17.47 5.47
CA CYS A 279 -2.96 17.88 5.94
C CYS A 279 -4.03 16.89 5.46
N THR A 280 -5.25 16.94 6.01
CA THR A 280 -6.31 15.98 5.60
C THR A 280 -6.69 16.09 4.11
N ARG A 281 -6.57 17.29 3.50
CA ARG A 281 -6.95 17.54 2.09
C ARG A 281 -5.82 18.10 1.22
N GLY A 282 -4.58 18.09 1.67
CA GLY A 282 -3.43 18.63 0.95
C GLY A 282 -2.11 18.34 1.65
N ASN A 283 -1.01 18.72 1.03
CA ASN A 283 0.30 18.67 1.67
C ASN A 283 0.55 19.95 2.48
N VAL A 284 1.53 19.89 3.36
CA VAL A 284 1.97 21.00 4.20
C VAL A 284 3.37 21.44 3.78
N ALA A 285 3.61 22.75 3.84
CA ALA A 285 4.95 23.31 3.80
C ALA A 285 5.21 24.14 5.07
N MET A 286 6.46 24.10 5.52
CA MET A 286 6.93 24.75 6.73
C MET A 286 8.17 25.57 6.38
N LEU A 287 8.25 26.81 6.85
CA LEU A 287 9.44 27.64 6.70
C LEU A 287 10.37 27.37 7.88
N THR A 288 11.53 26.78 7.61
CA THR A 288 12.55 26.45 8.61
C THR A 288 13.90 26.93 8.12
N GLU A 289 14.64 27.68 8.96
CA GLU A 289 15.96 28.20 8.61
C GLU A 289 15.98 28.98 7.27
N GLY A 290 14.92 29.75 7.01
CA GLY A 290 14.79 30.55 5.78
C GLY A 290 14.49 29.74 4.51
N ARG A 291 14.19 28.44 4.61
CA ARG A 291 13.83 27.58 3.48
C ARG A 291 12.46 26.92 3.69
N TRP A 292 11.68 26.83 2.63
CA TRP A 292 10.42 26.10 2.66
C TRP A 292 10.66 24.61 2.50
N VAL A 293 10.24 23.84 3.49
CA VAL A 293 10.37 22.39 3.53
C VAL A 293 9.01 21.70 3.53
N THR A 294 8.96 20.47 3.03
CA THR A 294 7.80 19.58 3.12
C THR A 294 8.26 18.18 3.54
N PRO A 295 7.46 17.41 4.30
CA PRO A 295 7.88 16.08 4.72
C PRO A 295 8.18 15.16 3.54
N PRO A 296 9.26 14.35 3.58
CA PRO A 296 9.54 13.36 2.54
C PRO A 296 8.50 12.25 2.55
N LEU A 297 8.27 11.59 1.40
CA LEU A 297 7.25 10.53 1.28
C LEU A 297 7.38 9.40 2.31
N VAL A 298 8.60 9.16 2.82
CA VAL A 298 8.87 8.19 3.88
C VAL A 298 8.23 8.52 5.22
N CYS A 299 7.74 9.75 5.43
CA CYS A 299 6.96 10.11 6.62
C CYS A 299 5.50 9.61 6.56
N GLY A 300 5.04 9.11 5.41
CA GLY A 300 3.69 8.56 5.26
C GLY A 300 2.66 9.60 4.86
N LEU A 301 2.70 10.02 3.58
CA LEU A 301 1.80 11.02 3.00
C LEU A 301 1.51 10.75 1.52
N LEU A 302 0.49 11.40 0.97
CA LEU A 302 0.23 11.45 -0.46
C LEU A 302 1.25 12.30 -1.21
N GLY A 303 1.80 11.76 -2.31
CA GLY A 303 2.54 12.54 -3.31
C GLY A 303 1.62 13.49 -4.08
N GLY A 304 1.29 14.65 -3.48
CA GLY A 304 0.40 15.63 -4.09
C GLY A 304 0.97 16.26 -5.35
N VAL A 305 0.13 16.49 -6.36
CA VAL A 305 0.55 17.14 -7.63
C VAL A 305 1.19 18.51 -7.39
N ALA A 306 0.59 19.37 -6.55
CA ALA A 306 1.16 20.68 -6.22
C ALA A 306 2.49 20.57 -5.46
N ARG A 307 2.60 19.61 -4.53
CA ARG A 307 3.84 19.31 -3.82
C ARG A 307 4.95 18.89 -4.79
N SER A 308 4.66 17.96 -5.70
CA SER A 308 5.63 17.50 -6.70
C SER A 308 6.11 18.63 -7.60
N LEU A 309 5.21 19.52 -8.04
CA LEU A 309 5.57 20.69 -8.85
C LEU A 309 6.45 21.68 -8.07
N ALA A 310 6.14 21.95 -6.80
CA ALA A 310 6.91 22.86 -5.97
C ALA A 310 8.30 22.30 -5.61
N LEU A 311 8.43 20.97 -5.48
CA LEU A 311 9.73 20.31 -5.35
C LEU A 311 10.55 20.42 -6.64
N GLN A 312 9.91 20.18 -7.80
CA GLN A 312 10.57 20.27 -9.11
C GLN A 312 11.05 21.69 -9.44
N SER A 313 10.31 22.72 -9.02
CA SER A 313 10.71 24.12 -9.22
C SER A 313 11.75 24.62 -8.21
N GLY A 314 12.10 23.82 -7.20
CA GLY A 314 12.98 24.23 -6.11
C GLY A 314 12.32 25.18 -5.09
N GLN A 315 11.01 25.41 -5.19
CA GLN A 315 10.24 26.17 -4.19
C GLN A 315 10.18 25.42 -2.85
N LEU A 316 10.15 24.09 -2.89
CA LEU A 316 10.23 23.21 -1.73
C LEU A 316 11.46 22.33 -1.78
N VAL A 317 11.94 21.95 -0.59
CA VAL A 317 12.85 20.82 -0.41
C VAL A 317 12.24 19.83 0.59
N GLU A 318 12.62 18.56 0.48
CA GLU A 318 12.16 17.57 1.45
C GLU A 318 12.98 17.67 2.74
N ALA A 319 12.31 17.72 3.88
CA ALA A 319 12.94 17.60 5.21
C ALA A 319 11.94 17.02 6.21
N VAL A 320 12.45 16.22 7.15
CA VAL A 320 11.66 15.75 8.29
C VAL A 320 11.55 16.89 9.30
N VAL A 321 10.34 17.21 9.72
CA VAL A 321 10.05 18.13 10.84
C VAL A 321 9.25 17.35 11.85
N ARG A 322 9.64 17.43 13.13
CA ARG A 322 8.98 16.69 14.20
C ARG A 322 8.05 17.60 15.02
N VAL A 323 7.08 16.98 15.70
CA VAL A 323 6.10 17.68 16.53
C VAL A 323 6.74 18.46 17.67
N ASP A 324 7.86 17.99 18.20
CA ASP A 324 8.66 18.65 19.24
C ASP A 324 9.52 19.82 18.71
N GLU A 325 9.56 20.02 17.39
CA GLU A 325 10.36 21.07 16.74
C GLU A 325 9.49 22.21 16.19
N LEU A 326 8.17 22.17 16.38
CA LEU A 326 7.24 23.12 15.76
C LEU A 326 7.47 24.58 16.16
N ASP A 327 8.05 24.83 17.34
CA ASP A 327 8.43 26.17 17.77
C ASP A 327 9.50 26.82 16.90
N ARG A 328 10.24 26.02 16.12
CA ARG A 328 11.27 26.49 15.17
C ARG A 328 10.68 26.83 13.80
N VAL A 329 9.43 26.46 13.53
CA VAL A 329 8.76 26.73 12.26
C VAL A 329 8.32 28.21 12.20
N GLN A 330 8.89 28.94 11.25
CA GLN A 330 8.72 30.38 11.08
C GLN A 330 7.46 30.73 10.26
N GLY A 331 6.92 29.77 9.52
CA GLY A 331 5.78 29.98 8.63
C GLY A 331 5.19 28.67 8.17
N TRP A 332 3.90 28.70 7.85
CA TRP A 332 3.14 27.52 7.42
C TRP A 332 2.45 27.81 6.09
N ALA A 333 2.25 26.76 5.30
CA ALA A 333 1.42 26.83 4.11
C ALA A 333 0.72 25.50 3.84
N PHE A 334 -0.48 25.61 3.29
CA PHE A 334 -1.26 24.50 2.76
C PHE A 334 -1.07 24.44 1.23
N LEU A 335 -0.92 23.23 0.68
CA LEU A 335 -0.74 23.02 -0.75
C LEU A 335 -1.62 21.90 -1.27
N ASN A 336 -2.41 22.17 -2.31
CA ASN A 336 -2.95 21.13 -3.18
C ASN A 336 -3.13 21.64 -4.61
N SER A 337 -3.39 20.74 -5.56
CA SER A 337 -3.54 21.15 -6.97
C SER A 337 -4.77 22.04 -7.20
N LEU A 338 -5.84 21.83 -6.44
CA LEU A 338 -7.09 22.57 -6.57
C LEU A 338 -6.91 24.07 -6.24
N ARG A 339 -6.26 24.38 -5.11
CA ARG A 339 -6.15 25.75 -4.58
C ARG A 339 -4.76 26.35 -4.73
N GLY A 340 -3.75 25.55 -5.06
CA GLY A 340 -2.36 25.99 -5.10
C GLY A 340 -1.77 26.14 -3.70
N TRP A 341 -0.82 27.07 -3.58
CA TRP A 341 -0.17 27.44 -2.33
C TRP A 341 -1.01 28.47 -1.58
N ILE A 342 -1.33 28.20 -0.32
CA ILE A 342 -2.04 29.14 0.55
C ILE A 342 -1.25 29.30 1.84
N GLY A 343 -0.90 30.54 2.21
CA GLY A 343 -0.25 30.82 3.48
C GLY A 343 -1.15 30.41 4.65
N ALA A 344 -0.55 29.90 5.72
CA ALA A 344 -1.28 29.50 6.92
C ALA A 344 -0.78 30.26 8.15
N GLY A 345 -1.69 30.49 9.10
CA GLY A 345 -1.32 30.92 10.45
C GLY A 345 -0.50 29.85 11.19
N ARG A 346 0.10 30.22 12.32
CA ARG A 346 0.82 29.28 13.18
C ARG A 346 -0.13 28.16 13.64
N VAL A 347 0.35 26.93 13.53
CA VAL A 347 -0.34 25.67 13.87
C VAL A 347 -0.27 25.38 15.36
#